data_AF-A0A7C0ZQK0-F1
#
_entry.id   AF-A0A7C0ZQK0-F1
#
_cell.length_a   1.000
_cell.length_b   1.000
_cell.length_c   1.000
_cell.angle_alpha   90.00
_cell.angle_beta   90.00
_cell.angle_gamma   90.00
#
_symmetry.space_group_name_H-M   'P 1'
#
loop_
_entity.id
_entity.type
_entity.pdbx_description
1 polymer ?
#
loop_
_entity_poly.entity_id
_entity_poly.type
_entity_poly.pdbx_seq_one_letter_code
_entity_poly.pdbx_strand_id
1 'polypeptide(L)'
;MKNLRPRINDYLYRKMAEAQVGHSRHSAGRLILILLSICILILLGAYSIYSFIKGYYLNAVVDLAGFILIGGNLLLINTRPSYRPGKVVFSTILMALGIFLFIQGEFHHLGYLWSLLVPAMLLLLLGKGTGTVLTFAYLGLLIISMLLPSDFVLSSHTPSNIKFRFVIIYVFLLIITYAYEYLKLLTVSKLEKSVEEVKK
;
A
#
# COMPACT_ATOMS: atom_id res chain seq x y z
N MET A 1 40.83 -2.41 43.24
CA MET A 1 40.19 -1.60 42.19
C MET A 1 39.54 -2.53 41.18
N LYS A 2 38.21 -2.70 41.24
CA LYS A 2 37.44 -3.59 40.34
C LYS A 2 37.35 -2.95 38.96
N ASN A 3 37.78 -3.71 37.95
CA ASN A 3 37.80 -3.36 36.53
C ASN A 3 36.42 -2.85 36.05
N LEU A 4 36.28 -1.55 35.84
CA LEU A 4 35.07 -0.89 35.30
C LEU A 4 35.04 -0.81 33.76
N ARG A 5 36.09 -1.31 33.07
CA ARG A 5 36.18 -1.30 31.60
C ARG A 5 35.18 -2.17 30.82
N PRO A 6 34.61 -3.30 31.32
CA PRO A 6 33.78 -4.14 30.45
C PRO A 6 32.39 -3.54 30.14
N ARG A 7 31.84 -2.65 30.97
CA ARG A 7 30.47 -2.13 30.79
C ARG A 7 30.29 -1.11 29.66
N ILE A 8 31.36 -0.40 29.26
CA ILE A 8 31.27 0.66 28.23
C ILE A 8 31.16 0.03 26.84
N ASN A 9 31.85 -1.09 26.60
CA ASN A 9 31.81 -1.79 25.31
C ASN A 9 30.43 -2.40 25.05
N ASP A 10 29.80 -3.04 26.04
CA ASP A 10 28.46 -3.62 25.87
C ASP A 10 27.40 -2.58 25.53
N TYR A 11 27.47 -1.39 26.15
CA TYR A 11 26.56 -0.29 25.83
C TYR A 11 26.75 0.21 24.38
N LEU A 12 28.00 0.36 23.95
CA LEU A 12 28.34 0.77 22.58
C LEU A 12 27.87 -0.26 21.53
N TYR A 13 28.13 -1.55 21.76
CA TYR A 13 27.66 -2.62 20.88
C TYR A 13 26.14 -2.69 20.82
N ARG A 14 25.45 -2.47 21.95
CA ARG A 14 23.98 -2.41 21.98
C ARG A 14 23.45 -1.24 21.17
N LYS A 15 24.04 -0.05 21.32
CA LYS A 15 23.64 1.14 20.56
C LYS A 15 23.89 1.00 19.06
N MET A 16 25.01 0.37 18.67
CA MET A 16 25.32 0.09 17.26
C MET A 16 24.34 -0.95 16.67
N ALA A 17 24.03 -2.03 17.40
CA ALA A 17 23.07 -3.03 16.94
C ALA A 17 21.64 -2.46 16.82
N GLU A 18 21.18 -1.68 17.79
CA GLU A 18 19.88 -1.00 17.73
C GLU A 18 19.81 0.01 16.57
N ALA A 19 20.89 0.77 16.33
CA ALA A 19 20.99 1.66 15.18
C ALA A 19 20.97 0.90 13.85
N GLN A 20 21.64 -0.24 13.76
CA GLN A 20 21.73 -1.05 12.53
C GLN A 20 20.39 -1.73 12.20
N VAL A 21 19.67 -2.25 13.20
CA VAL A 21 18.33 -2.83 13.03
C VAL A 21 17.30 -1.75 12.66
N GLY A 22 17.35 -0.58 13.30
CA GLY A 22 16.49 0.55 12.96
C GLY A 22 16.72 1.05 11.53
N HIS A 23 17.99 1.14 11.09
CA HIS A 23 18.35 1.61 9.76
C HIS A 23 17.88 0.66 8.65
N SER A 24 18.03 -0.67 8.86
CA SER A 24 17.56 -1.69 7.91
C SER A 24 16.03 -1.69 7.72
N ARG A 25 15.27 -1.47 8.79
CA ARG A 25 13.79 -1.42 8.72
C ARG A 25 13.30 -0.15 8.02
N HIS A 26 14.01 0.96 8.18
CA HIS A 26 13.71 2.22 7.50
C HIS A 26 14.05 2.18 6.00
N SER A 27 15.13 1.52 5.61
CA SER A 27 15.53 1.40 4.20
C SER A 27 14.59 0.48 3.41
N ALA A 28 14.18 -0.65 3.98
CA ALA A 28 13.27 -1.59 3.31
C ALA A 28 11.89 -0.95 3.00
N GLY A 29 11.30 -0.22 3.96
CA GLY A 29 10.01 0.44 3.76
C GLY A 29 10.03 1.54 2.70
N ARG A 30 11.17 2.25 2.57
CA ARG A 30 11.39 3.24 1.50
C ARG A 30 11.55 2.54 0.15
N LEU A 31 12.32 1.47 0.08
CA LEU A 31 12.54 0.70 -1.15
C LEU A 31 11.24 0.10 -1.69
N ILE A 32 10.40 -0.49 -0.83
CA ILE A 32 9.08 -1.01 -1.22
C ILE A 32 8.21 0.09 -1.83
N LEU A 33 8.18 1.27 -1.19
CA LEU A 33 7.39 2.41 -1.68
C LEU A 33 7.88 2.91 -3.04
N ILE A 34 9.21 2.97 -3.25
CA ILE A 34 9.80 3.37 -4.52
C ILE A 34 9.45 2.36 -5.62
N LEU A 35 9.63 1.06 -5.36
CA LEU A 35 9.31 0.01 -6.32
C LEU A 35 7.83 0.03 -6.70
N LEU A 36 6.93 0.09 -5.71
CA LEU A 36 5.50 0.20 -5.97
C LEU A 36 5.15 1.46 -6.75
N SER A 37 5.78 2.59 -6.45
CA SER A 37 5.58 3.83 -7.21
C SER A 37 6.00 3.69 -8.66
N ILE A 38 7.15 3.09 -8.93
CA ILE A 38 7.64 2.87 -10.30
C ILE A 38 6.68 1.93 -11.07
N CYS A 39 6.26 0.82 -10.46
CA CYS A 39 5.30 -0.10 -11.07
C CYS A 39 3.98 0.60 -11.42
N ILE A 40 3.42 1.40 -10.49
CA ILE A 40 2.19 2.15 -10.75
C ILE A 40 2.39 3.22 -11.82
N LEU A 41 3.53 3.92 -11.85
CA LEU A 41 3.81 4.91 -12.90
C LEU A 41 3.86 4.28 -14.28
N ILE A 42 4.52 3.14 -14.43
CA ILE A 42 4.56 2.41 -15.70
C ILE A 42 3.16 2.02 -16.13
N LEU A 43 2.35 1.49 -15.20
CA LEU A 43 0.97 1.11 -15.47
C LEU A 43 0.11 2.31 -15.87
N LEU A 44 0.11 3.40 -15.10
CA LEU A 44 -0.68 4.60 -15.38
C LEU A 44 -0.26 5.27 -16.69
N GLY A 45 1.04 5.30 -17.01
CA GLY A 45 1.53 5.83 -18.28
C GLY A 45 1.05 5.01 -19.46
N ALA A 46 1.17 3.67 -19.39
CA ALA A 46 0.70 2.78 -20.44
C ALA A 46 -0.83 2.86 -20.63
N TYR A 47 -1.59 2.86 -19.53
CA TYR A 47 -3.06 2.97 -19.55
C TYR A 47 -3.54 4.33 -20.04
N SER A 48 -2.89 5.43 -19.66
CA SER A 48 -3.26 6.77 -20.14
C SER A 48 -3.10 6.88 -21.66
N ILE A 49 -1.98 6.40 -22.22
CA ILE A 49 -1.76 6.36 -23.67
C ILE A 49 -2.81 5.49 -24.35
N TYR A 50 -3.08 4.29 -23.82
CA TYR A 50 -4.10 3.38 -24.35
C TYR A 50 -5.49 4.02 -24.36
N SER A 51 -5.91 4.61 -23.24
CA SER A 51 -7.20 5.28 -23.09
C SER A 51 -7.35 6.46 -24.04
N PHE A 52 -6.27 7.22 -24.26
CA PHE A 52 -6.26 8.33 -25.20
C PHE A 52 -6.46 7.86 -26.65
N ILE A 53 -5.76 6.81 -27.08
CA ILE A 53 -5.90 6.22 -28.42
C ILE A 53 -7.32 5.70 -28.65
N LYS A 54 -7.95 5.15 -27.61
CA LYS A 54 -9.32 4.62 -27.69
C LYS A 54 -10.41 5.70 -27.57
N GLY A 55 -10.05 6.96 -27.38
CA GLY A 55 -11.00 8.07 -27.24
C GLY A 55 -11.63 8.18 -25.84
N TYR A 56 -11.15 7.43 -24.85
CA TYR A 56 -11.59 7.50 -23.46
C TYR A 56 -10.85 8.62 -22.72
N TYR A 57 -11.11 9.87 -23.12
CA TYR A 57 -10.35 11.04 -22.66
C TYR A 57 -10.43 11.24 -21.14
N LEU A 58 -11.59 10.97 -20.51
CA LEU A 58 -11.74 11.11 -19.06
C LEU A 58 -10.78 10.16 -18.31
N ASN A 59 -10.73 8.89 -18.73
CA ASN A 59 -9.82 7.91 -18.13
C ASN A 59 -8.36 8.31 -18.36
N ALA A 60 -8.03 8.75 -19.58
CA ALA A 60 -6.68 9.21 -19.91
C ALA A 60 -6.22 10.40 -19.04
N VAL A 61 -7.11 11.35 -18.77
CA VAL A 61 -6.84 12.53 -17.91
C VAL A 61 -6.68 12.12 -16.46
N VAL A 62 -7.53 11.23 -15.94
CA VAL A 62 -7.42 10.75 -14.54
C VAL A 62 -6.16 9.91 -14.35
N ASP A 63 -5.83 9.03 -15.29
CA ASP A 63 -4.59 8.24 -15.27
C ASP A 63 -3.36 9.15 -15.33
N LEU A 64 -3.38 10.19 -16.16
CA LEU A 64 -2.30 11.18 -16.25
C LEU A 64 -2.17 12.01 -14.97
N ALA A 65 -3.30 12.41 -14.36
CA ALA A 65 -3.29 13.11 -13.07
C ALA A 65 -2.70 12.21 -11.97
N GLY A 66 -3.10 10.93 -11.92
CA GLY A 66 -2.51 9.93 -11.03
C GLY A 66 -1.00 9.77 -11.27
N PHE A 67 -0.58 9.71 -12.54
CA PHE A 67 0.83 9.62 -12.91
C PHE A 67 1.63 10.83 -12.39
N ILE A 68 1.13 12.04 -12.58
CA ILE A 68 1.78 13.26 -12.09
C ILE A 68 1.84 13.27 -10.55
N LEU A 69 0.75 12.91 -9.86
CA LEU A 69 0.70 12.90 -8.40
C LEU A 69 1.65 11.85 -7.80
N ILE A 70 1.68 10.63 -8.33
CA ILE A 70 2.60 9.58 -7.88
C ILE A 70 4.05 9.94 -8.23
N GLY A 71 4.30 10.51 -9.40
CA GLY A 71 5.62 10.98 -9.81
C GLY A 71 6.14 12.09 -8.91
N GLY A 72 5.29 13.07 -8.59
CA GLY A 72 5.59 14.11 -7.61
C GLY A 72 5.86 13.53 -6.22
N ASN A 73 5.07 12.56 -5.77
CA ASN A 73 5.31 11.88 -4.50
C ASN A 73 6.65 11.13 -4.47
N LEU A 74 7.02 10.48 -5.58
CA LEU A 74 8.31 9.80 -5.71
C LEU A 74 9.49 10.78 -5.61
N LEU A 75 9.39 11.95 -6.25
CA LEU A 75 10.38 13.03 -6.12
C LEU A 75 10.48 13.56 -4.68
N LEU A 76 9.34 13.72 -4.00
CA LEU A 76 9.30 14.13 -2.58
C LEU A 76 9.96 13.10 -1.66
N ILE A 77 9.77 11.81 -1.90
CA ILE A 77 10.40 10.73 -1.13
C ILE A 77 11.92 10.70 -1.35
N ASN A 78 12.38 11.06 -2.54
CA ASN A 78 13.81 11.09 -2.85
C ASN A 78 14.53 12.31 -2.28
N THR A 79 13.84 13.45 -2.17
CA THR A 79 14.41 14.71 -1.67
C THR A 79 14.34 14.84 -0.14
N ARG A 80 13.35 14.21 0.52
CA ARG A 80 13.19 14.32 1.98
C ARG A 80 13.76 13.11 2.73
N PRO A 81 14.36 13.33 3.91
CA PRO A 81 14.90 12.23 4.74
C PRO A 81 13.80 11.35 5.37
N SER A 82 12.57 11.86 5.48
CA SER A 82 11.42 11.12 6.03
C SER A 82 10.45 10.69 4.94
N TYR A 83 10.28 9.38 4.78
CA TYR A 83 9.35 8.77 3.80
C TYR A 83 7.94 8.52 4.36
N ARG A 84 7.70 8.80 5.66
CA ARG A 84 6.38 8.64 6.30
C ARG A 84 5.25 9.42 5.61
N PRO A 85 5.38 10.73 5.31
CA PRO A 85 4.32 11.45 4.60
C PRO A 85 4.09 10.88 3.20
N GLY A 86 5.16 10.45 2.52
CA GLY A 86 5.05 9.86 1.19
C GLY A 86 4.22 8.58 1.16
N LYS A 87 4.23 7.77 2.23
CA LYS A 87 3.35 6.61 2.37
C LYS A 87 1.87 6.99 2.45
N VAL A 88 1.55 8.00 3.27
CA VAL A 88 0.15 8.45 3.45
C VAL A 88 -0.40 9.04 2.16
N VAL A 89 0.39 9.88 1.49
CA VAL A 89 0.03 10.47 0.19
C VAL A 89 -0.16 9.37 -0.86
N PHE A 90 0.77 8.42 -0.96
CA PHE A 90 0.65 7.30 -1.88
C PHE A 90 -0.62 6.47 -1.63
N SER A 91 -0.88 6.09 -0.38
CA SER A 91 -2.07 5.31 -0.01
C SER A 91 -3.36 6.05 -0.33
N THR A 92 -3.40 7.38 -0.12
CA THR A 92 -4.57 8.21 -0.43
C THR A 92 -4.84 8.26 -1.92
N ILE A 93 -3.81 8.51 -2.74
CA ILE A 93 -3.91 8.51 -4.20
C ILE A 93 -4.36 7.13 -4.69
N LEU A 94 -3.78 6.06 -4.16
CA LEU A 94 -4.13 4.69 -4.54
C LEU A 94 -5.59 4.36 -4.21
N MET A 95 -6.09 4.74 -3.04
CA MET A 95 -7.49 4.54 -2.69
C MET A 95 -8.42 5.33 -3.60
N ALA A 96 -8.12 6.61 -3.86
CA ALA A 96 -8.93 7.43 -4.76
C ALA A 96 -8.98 6.86 -6.18
N LEU A 97 -7.81 6.45 -6.72
CA LEU A 97 -7.71 5.83 -8.04
C LEU A 97 -8.42 4.47 -8.08
N GLY A 98 -8.30 3.67 -7.01
CA GLY A 98 -9.02 2.41 -6.88
C GLY A 98 -10.54 2.59 -6.94
N ILE A 99 -11.09 3.52 -6.16
CA ILE A 99 -12.53 3.84 -6.17
C ILE A 99 -12.96 4.31 -7.56
N PHE A 100 -12.18 5.20 -8.18
CA PHE A 100 -12.46 5.66 -9.54
C PHE A 100 -12.52 4.51 -10.55
N LEU A 101 -11.52 3.62 -10.54
CA LEU A 101 -11.48 2.44 -11.42
C LEU A 101 -12.59 1.43 -11.11
N PHE A 102 -13.02 1.34 -9.86
CA PHE A 102 -14.16 0.51 -9.47
C PHE A 102 -15.46 1.02 -10.10
N ILE A 103 -15.72 2.32 -10.00
CA ILE A 103 -16.92 2.96 -10.55
C ILE A 103 -16.90 2.91 -12.09
N GLN A 104 -15.77 3.25 -12.70
CA GLN A 104 -15.58 3.22 -14.16
C GLN A 104 -15.49 1.80 -14.74
N GLY A 105 -15.32 0.77 -13.89
CA GLY A 105 -15.06 -0.61 -14.30
C GLY A 105 -16.16 -1.24 -15.15
N GLU A 106 -17.32 -0.60 -15.26
CA GLU A 106 -18.40 -0.96 -16.17
C GLU A 106 -18.02 -0.79 -17.65
N PHE A 107 -17.38 0.33 -18.02
CA PHE A 107 -17.09 0.65 -19.43
C PHE A 107 -16.07 -0.30 -20.08
N HIS A 108 -15.24 -0.97 -19.29
CA HIS A 108 -14.18 -1.87 -19.78
C HIS A 108 -14.17 -3.26 -19.12
N HIS A 109 -15.25 -3.63 -18.41
CA HIS A 109 -15.48 -4.94 -17.77
C HIS A 109 -14.42 -5.47 -16.78
N LEU A 110 -13.29 -4.78 -16.61
CA LEU A 110 -12.13 -5.25 -15.83
C LEU A 110 -11.58 -4.17 -14.88
N GLY A 111 -12.07 -2.93 -14.94
CA GLY A 111 -11.58 -1.82 -14.10
C GLY A 111 -11.69 -2.13 -12.60
N TYR A 112 -12.76 -2.81 -12.18
CA TYR A 112 -12.95 -3.21 -10.79
C TYR A 112 -11.88 -4.19 -10.30
N LEU A 113 -11.25 -4.99 -11.17
CA LEU A 113 -10.20 -5.94 -10.75
C LEU A 113 -8.98 -5.21 -10.18
N TRP A 114 -8.68 -4.00 -10.68
CA TRP A 114 -7.58 -3.18 -10.15
C TRP A 114 -7.79 -2.78 -8.68
N SER A 115 -9.05 -2.65 -8.25
CA SER A 115 -9.39 -2.40 -6.84
C SER A 115 -9.02 -3.55 -5.91
N LEU A 116 -8.85 -4.77 -6.43
CA LEU A 116 -8.43 -5.92 -5.63
C LEU A 116 -6.95 -5.83 -5.19
N LEU A 117 -6.14 -5.02 -5.86
CA LEU A 117 -4.73 -4.82 -5.49
C LEU A 117 -4.55 -3.84 -4.33
N VAL A 118 -5.50 -2.92 -4.15
CA VAL A 118 -5.49 -1.89 -3.10
C VAL A 118 -5.30 -2.46 -1.69
N PRO A 119 -6.07 -3.46 -1.21
CA PRO A 119 -5.88 -4.02 0.14
C PRO A 119 -4.46 -4.54 0.38
N ALA A 120 -3.89 -5.22 -0.62
CA ALA A 120 -2.55 -5.77 -0.55
C ALA A 120 -1.50 -4.66 -0.43
N MET A 121 -1.60 -3.64 -1.29
CA MET A 121 -0.67 -2.51 -1.28
C MET A 121 -0.77 -1.69 0.01
N LEU A 122 -1.98 -1.44 0.53
CA LEU A 122 -2.18 -0.70 1.77
C LEU A 122 -1.55 -1.42 2.97
N LEU A 123 -1.78 -2.73 3.10
CA LEU A 123 -1.21 -3.53 4.18
C LEU A 123 0.31 -3.63 4.09
N LEU A 124 0.87 -3.82 2.89
CA LEU A 124 2.32 -3.89 2.69
C LEU A 124 3.01 -2.56 3.01
N LEU A 125 2.38 -1.43 2.69
CA LEU A 125 2.97 -0.10 2.87
C LEU A 125 2.83 0.43 4.30
N LEU A 126 1.66 0.26 4.90
CA LEU A 126 1.31 0.86 6.19
C LEU A 126 1.42 -0.14 7.36
N GLY A 127 1.56 -1.42 7.07
CA GLY A 127 1.60 -2.49 8.06
C GLY A 127 0.24 -2.81 8.66
N LYS A 128 0.24 -3.74 9.62
CA LYS A 128 -0.97 -4.32 10.25
C LYS A 128 -1.90 -3.31 10.92
N GLY A 129 -1.38 -2.23 11.51
CA GLY A 129 -2.21 -1.26 12.23
C GLY A 129 -3.02 -0.37 11.28
N THR A 130 -2.38 0.68 10.79
CA THR A 130 -3.02 1.67 9.90
C THR A 130 -3.48 1.07 8.57
N GLY A 131 -2.74 0.08 8.03
CA GLY A 131 -3.11 -0.59 6.79
C GLY A 131 -4.44 -1.33 6.90
N THR A 132 -4.67 -2.08 7.99
CA THR A 132 -5.95 -2.78 8.19
C THR A 132 -7.11 -1.81 8.30
N VAL A 133 -6.96 -0.73 9.07
CA VAL A 133 -8.01 0.30 9.22
C VAL A 133 -8.37 0.92 7.87
N LEU A 134 -7.39 1.33 7.07
CA LEU A 134 -7.64 1.93 5.76
C LEU A 134 -8.20 0.94 4.74
N THR A 135 -7.80 -0.33 4.81
CA THR A 135 -8.35 -1.37 3.95
C THR A 135 -9.83 -1.65 4.28
N PHE A 136 -10.22 -1.67 5.55
CA PHE A 136 -11.63 -1.76 5.92
C PHE A 136 -12.43 -0.50 5.55
N ALA A 137 -11.84 0.69 5.72
CA ALA A 137 -12.46 1.93 5.27
C ALA A 137 -12.69 1.91 3.75
N TYR A 138 -11.70 1.45 2.98
CA TYR A 138 -11.81 1.27 1.53
C TYR A 138 -12.93 0.29 1.15
N LEU A 139 -12.98 -0.88 1.79
CA LEU A 139 -14.05 -1.84 1.57
C LEU A 139 -15.43 -1.25 1.88
N GLY A 140 -15.57 -0.49 2.97
CA GLY A 140 -16.78 0.23 3.32
C GLY A 140 -17.21 1.21 2.22
N LEU A 141 -16.27 2.00 1.68
CA LEU A 141 -16.52 2.90 0.56
C LEU A 141 -16.98 2.15 -0.71
N LEU A 142 -16.38 0.99 -1.01
CA LEU A 142 -16.82 0.16 -2.12
C LEU A 142 -18.23 -0.39 -1.92
N ILE A 143 -18.56 -0.86 -0.71
CA ILE A 143 -19.91 -1.34 -0.39
C ILE A 143 -20.94 -0.21 -0.52
N ILE A 144 -20.62 1.00 -0.02
CA ILE A 144 -21.48 2.18 -0.17
C ILE A 144 -21.69 2.49 -1.65
N SER A 145 -20.63 2.49 -2.47
CA SER A 145 -20.71 2.68 -3.92
C SER A 145 -21.58 1.61 -4.61
N MET A 146 -21.55 0.36 -4.13
CA MET A 146 -22.39 -0.72 -4.69
C MET A 146 -23.87 -0.62 -4.32
N LEU A 147 -24.20 -0.03 -3.16
CA LEU A 147 -25.55 0.10 -2.61
C LEU A 147 -26.26 1.40 -3.02
N LEU A 148 -25.52 2.38 -3.53
CA LEU A 148 -26.07 3.64 -4.01
C LEU A 148 -27.02 3.41 -5.20
N PRO A 149 -28.14 4.16 -5.30
CA PRO A 149 -29.01 4.13 -6.46
C PRO A 149 -28.27 4.54 -7.74
N SER A 150 -28.70 3.99 -8.88
CA SER A 150 -28.11 4.23 -10.21
C SER A 150 -27.97 5.71 -10.59
N ASP A 151 -28.80 6.57 -10.02
CA ASP A 151 -28.84 7.99 -10.38
C ASP A 151 -27.71 8.80 -9.72
N PHE A 152 -26.95 8.19 -8.81
CA PHE A 152 -25.80 8.82 -8.18
C PHE A 152 -24.52 8.59 -8.98
N VAL A 153 -23.72 9.65 -9.14
CA VAL A 153 -22.40 9.64 -9.82
C VAL A 153 -21.42 8.61 -9.22
N LEU A 154 -21.59 8.26 -7.94
CA LEU A 154 -20.77 7.30 -7.20
C LEU A 154 -21.31 5.86 -7.25
N SER A 155 -22.46 5.64 -7.88
CA SER A 155 -23.05 4.31 -8.02
C SER A 155 -22.25 3.48 -9.03
N SER A 156 -21.98 2.22 -8.68
CA SER A 156 -21.54 1.24 -9.68
C SER A 156 -22.76 0.54 -10.28
N HIS A 157 -22.95 0.58 -11.60
CA HIS A 157 -24.01 -0.19 -12.26
C HIS A 157 -23.62 -1.65 -12.52
N THR A 158 -22.57 -2.13 -11.86
CA THR A 158 -22.12 -3.52 -11.96
C THR A 158 -23.24 -4.49 -11.56
N PRO A 159 -23.45 -5.60 -12.30
CA PRO A 159 -24.43 -6.62 -11.94
C PRO A 159 -24.24 -7.15 -10.51
N SER A 160 -25.35 -7.41 -9.81
CA SER A 160 -25.36 -7.84 -8.40
C SER A 160 -24.53 -9.10 -8.15
N ASN A 161 -24.53 -10.06 -9.08
CA ASN A 161 -23.72 -11.29 -9.00
C ASN A 161 -22.22 -10.99 -9.00
N ILE A 162 -21.77 -10.04 -9.83
CA ILE A 162 -20.35 -9.64 -9.89
C ILE A 162 -19.97 -8.88 -8.63
N LYS A 163 -20.83 -7.97 -8.13
CA LYS A 163 -20.63 -7.25 -6.86
C LYS A 163 -20.41 -8.23 -5.70
N PHE A 164 -21.26 -9.25 -5.57
CA PHE A 164 -21.15 -10.25 -4.52
C PHE A 164 -19.84 -11.07 -4.60
N ARG A 165 -19.50 -11.55 -5.81
CA ARG A 165 -18.23 -12.28 -6.04
C ARG A 165 -17.02 -11.41 -5.73
N PHE A 166 -17.05 -10.14 -6.13
CA PHE A 166 -15.99 -9.19 -5.85
C PHE A 166 -15.75 -9.04 -4.34
N VAL A 167 -16.81 -8.86 -3.55
CA VAL A 167 -16.68 -8.72 -2.08
C VAL A 167 -16.08 -9.99 -1.47
N ILE A 168 -16.51 -11.17 -1.89
CA ILE A 168 -15.94 -12.44 -1.42
C ILE A 168 -14.44 -12.52 -1.72
N ILE A 169 -14.05 -12.24 -2.97
CA ILE A 169 -12.64 -12.27 -3.39
C ILE A 169 -11.83 -11.23 -2.62
N TYR A 170 -12.38 -10.04 -2.43
CA TYR A 170 -11.74 -8.96 -1.68
C TYR A 170 -11.47 -9.38 -0.23
N VAL A 171 -12.47 -9.95 0.46
CA VAL A 171 -12.33 -10.44 1.84
C VAL A 171 -11.31 -11.57 1.91
N PHE A 172 -11.32 -12.48 0.94
CA PHE A 172 -10.34 -13.57 0.87
C PHE A 172 -8.90 -13.04 0.70
N LEU A 173 -8.69 -12.09 -0.22
CA LEU A 173 -7.40 -11.42 -0.40
C LEU A 173 -6.96 -10.65 0.84
N LEU A 174 -7.90 -9.99 1.53
CA LEU A 174 -7.64 -9.31 2.79
C LEU A 174 -7.13 -10.29 3.86
N ILE A 175 -7.81 -11.44 4.01
CA ILE A 175 -7.41 -12.48 4.97
C ILE A 175 -6.00 -13.01 4.66
N ILE A 176 -5.73 -13.35 3.39
CA ILE A 176 -4.42 -13.87 2.98
C ILE A 176 -3.32 -12.84 3.23
N THR A 177 -3.54 -11.59 2.81
CA THR A 177 -2.54 -10.52 2.97
C THR A 177 -2.29 -10.22 4.45
N TYR A 178 -3.35 -10.20 5.26
CA TYR A 178 -3.25 -9.99 6.68
C TYR A 178 -2.50 -11.14 7.37
N ALA A 179 -2.78 -12.39 7.01
CA ALA A 179 -2.06 -13.56 7.51
C ALA A 179 -0.57 -13.50 7.14
N TYR A 180 -0.25 -13.12 5.90
CA TYR A 180 1.12 -12.93 5.45
C TYR A 180 1.85 -11.87 6.29
N GLU A 181 1.26 -10.69 6.48
CA GLU A 181 1.90 -9.61 7.25
C GLU A 181 2.01 -9.99 8.73
N TYR A 182 1.06 -10.75 9.27
CA TYR A 182 1.13 -11.28 10.63
C TYR A 182 2.26 -12.30 10.80
N LEU A 183 2.41 -13.24 9.88
CA LEU A 183 3.49 -14.22 9.91
C LEU A 183 4.86 -13.55 9.78
N LYS A 184 4.99 -12.54 8.92
CA LYS A 184 6.21 -11.73 8.79
C LYS A 184 6.58 -11.05 10.10
N LEU A 185 5.61 -10.46 10.81
CA LEU A 185 5.84 -9.86 12.13
C LEU A 185 6.29 -10.90 13.17
N LEU A 186 5.67 -12.09 13.18
CA LEU A 186 6.07 -13.17 14.07
C LEU A 186 7.52 -13.62 13.80
N THR A 187 7.88 -13.82 12.53
CA THR A 187 9.25 -14.21 12.14
C THR A 187 10.27 -13.17 12.59
N VAL A 188 10.01 -11.88 12.37
CA VAL A 188 10.88 -10.80 12.85
C VAL A 188 11.03 -10.83 14.37
N SER A 189 9.93 -11.03 15.11
CA SER A 189 9.97 -11.09 16.58
C SER A 189 10.77 -12.29 17.12
N LYS A 190 10.72 -13.44 16.42
CA LYS A 190 11.51 -14.63 16.78
C LYS A 190 13.00 -14.40 16.53
N LEU A 191 13.35 -13.77 15.40
CA LEU A 191 14.72 -13.38 15.08
C LEU A 191 15.28 -12.42 16.13
N GLU A 192 14.51 -11.41 16.53
CA GLU A 192 14.91 -10.46 17.58
C GLU A 192 15.20 -11.19 18.90
N LYS A 193 14.33 -12.12 19.33
CA LYS A 193 14.54 -12.94 20.53
C LYS A 193 15.79 -13.83 20.45
N SER A 194 16.00 -14.53 19.32
CA SER A 194 17.20 -15.37 19.16
C SER A 194 18.50 -14.57 19.21
N VAL A 195 18.49 -13.34 18.69
CA VAL A 195 19.65 -12.44 18.76
C VAL A 195 19.89 -11.96 20.19
N GLU A 196 18.84 -11.76 20.99
CA GLU A 196 18.98 -11.45 22.42
C GLU A 196 19.49 -12.62 23.26
N GLU A 197 19.09 -13.85 22.93
CA GLU A 197 19.55 -15.07 23.62
C GLU A 197 21.04 -15.35 23.36
N VAL A 198 21.53 -15.18 22.12
CA VAL A 198 22.97 -15.32 21.80
C VAL A 198 23.83 -14.22 22.45
N LYS A 199 23.24 -13.10 22.85
CA LYS A 199 23.94 -12.00 23.52
C LYS A 199 24.05 -12.16 25.05
N LYS A 200 23.31 -13.08 25.66
CA LYS A 200 23.36 -13.37 27.10
C LYS A 200 24.39 -14.45 27.40
#